data_AF-A0A232M108-F1
#
_entry.id   AF-A0A232M108-F1
#
_cell.length_a   1.000
_cell.length_b   1.000
_cell.length_c   1.000
_cell.angle_alpha   90.00
_cell.angle_beta   90.00
_cell.angle_gamma   90.00
#
_symmetry.space_group_name_H-M   'P 1'
#
loop_
_entity.id
_entity.type
_entity.pdbx_description
1 polymer ?
#
loop_
_entity_poly.entity_id
_entity_poly.type
_entity_poly.pdbx_seq_one_letter_code
_entity_poly.pdbx_strand_id
1 'polypeptide(L)'
;MASNSRYQPAPQRDSFDEPAFSHAPPSYQATAESPRTEDDNFGGTVAEAALPIRMQFIRKVYAILTVQLLLTTGLSTISFFNESYRLWIQSNFWLMVVSLIGAIGFMLLTYWKRKSYPTNLLFLAAFTALESYSISVVTSFYDARIVVQALVITLAIFFALTLFACQTKYDFTSWIPYLFGALWLLIIFGFMAAFFPMNSTMELVYGGIAALIFSGYILVDTQLVMRHYHVEEEIAAAISLYLDIINLFLAILRILNSQSNN
;
A
#
# COMPACT_ATOMS: atom_id res chain seq x y z
N MET A 1 57.69 15.64 24.52
CA MET A 1 58.36 16.29 23.37
C MET A 1 57.28 16.61 22.36
N ALA A 2 56.90 17.88 22.23
CA ALA A 2 55.79 18.33 21.40
C ALA A 2 56.25 18.55 19.95
N SER A 3 55.45 18.08 18.99
CA SER A 3 55.66 18.23 17.55
C SER A 3 55.46 19.70 17.13
N ASN A 4 56.51 20.34 16.60
CA ASN A 4 56.43 21.64 15.96
C ASN A 4 55.65 21.54 14.65
N SER A 5 54.37 21.94 14.64
CA SER A 5 53.65 22.27 13.42
C SER A 5 54.14 23.63 12.91
N ARG A 6 54.90 23.64 11.81
CA ARG A 6 55.23 24.88 11.08
C ARG A 6 53.93 25.51 10.59
N TYR A 7 53.62 26.71 11.10
CA TYR A 7 52.62 27.57 10.50
C TYR A 7 53.18 28.09 9.17
N GLN A 8 52.49 27.82 8.06
CA GLN A 8 52.85 28.34 6.75
C GLN A 8 51.83 29.46 6.44
N PRO A 9 52.26 30.73 6.33
CA PRO A 9 51.33 31.82 6.08
C PRO A 9 50.65 31.65 4.72
N ALA A 10 49.35 31.91 4.67
CA ALA A 10 48.58 31.87 3.43
C ALA A 10 49.14 32.90 2.43
N PRO A 11 49.22 32.57 1.14
CA PRO A 11 49.68 33.50 0.13
C PRO A 11 48.76 34.73 0.09
N GLN A 12 49.30 35.90 0.44
CA GLN A 12 48.63 37.17 0.24
C GLN A 12 48.63 37.47 -1.26
N ARG A 13 47.46 37.35 -1.88
CA ARG A 13 47.23 37.73 -3.27
C ARG A 13 47.09 39.24 -3.33
N ASP A 14 48.23 39.93 -3.43
CA ASP A 14 48.32 41.39 -3.47
C ASP A 14 48.50 41.88 -4.92
N SER A 15 47.60 41.44 -5.81
CA SER A 15 47.59 41.85 -7.21
C SER A 15 46.24 42.45 -7.55
N PHE A 16 46.21 43.78 -7.72
CA PHE A 16 45.13 44.53 -8.37
C PHE A 16 45.07 44.29 -9.89
N ASP A 17 45.84 43.33 -10.41
CA ASP A 17 45.71 42.85 -11.77
C ASP A 17 44.51 41.90 -11.86
N GLU A 18 43.35 42.48 -12.19
CA GLU A 18 42.23 41.73 -12.73
C GLU A 18 42.71 41.00 -14.00
N PRO A 19 42.51 39.68 -14.15
CA PRO A 19 42.68 39.07 -15.45
C PRO A 19 41.70 39.76 -16.40
N ALA A 20 42.22 40.36 -17.47
CA ALA A 20 41.39 40.90 -18.54
C ALA A 20 40.56 39.75 -19.10
N PHE A 21 39.30 39.68 -18.68
CA PHE A 21 38.36 38.68 -19.17
C PHE A 21 38.18 38.93 -20.67
N SER A 22 38.74 38.03 -21.49
CA SER A 22 38.67 38.12 -22.96
C SER A 22 37.24 37.95 -23.51
N HIS A 23 36.30 37.59 -22.63
CA HIS A 23 34.89 37.45 -22.92
C HIS A 23 34.10 38.11 -21.80
N ALA A 24 33.03 38.83 -22.17
CA ALA A 24 32.07 39.29 -21.19
C ALA A 24 31.59 38.09 -20.34
N PRO A 25 31.43 38.25 -19.02
CA PRO A 25 30.78 37.22 -18.23
C PRO A 25 29.44 36.87 -18.90
N PRO A 26 29.07 35.58 -18.93
CA PRO A 26 27.80 35.18 -19.53
C PRO A 26 26.71 36.07 -18.95
N SER A 27 25.91 36.67 -19.83
CA SER A 27 24.80 37.51 -19.40
C SER A 27 23.99 36.71 -18.39
N TYR A 28 23.64 37.31 -17.26
CA TYR A 28 22.46 36.91 -16.50
C TYR A 28 21.21 37.25 -17.34
N GLN A 29 21.15 36.80 -18.59
CA GLN A 29 19.89 36.28 -19.06
C GLN A 29 19.61 35.17 -18.07
N ALA A 30 18.71 35.46 -17.12
CA ALA A 30 17.90 34.41 -16.57
C ALA A 30 17.65 33.48 -17.75
N THR A 31 18.15 32.25 -17.69
CA THR A 31 17.49 31.17 -18.37
C THR A 31 16.05 31.37 -17.92
N ALA A 32 15.26 32.04 -18.74
CA ALA A 32 13.84 31.97 -18.65
C ALA A 32 13.68 30.48 -18.83
N GLU A 33 13.57 29.76 -17.71
CA GLU A 33 13.12 28.39 -17.73
C GLU A 33 11.93 28.46 -18.67
N SER A 34 12.08 27.84 -19.84
CA SER A 34 10.98 27.67 -20.78
C SER A 34 9.77 27.36 -19.91
N PRO A 35 8.65 28.09 -20.01
CA PRO A 35 7.51 27.84 -19.15
C PRO A 35 7.27 26.34 -19.19
N ARG A 36 7.52 25.64 -18.06
CA ARG A 36 7.58 24.17 -18.00
C ARG A 36 6.37 23.67 -18.77
N THR A 37 6.63 23.07 -19.93
CA THR A 37 5.59 22.57 -20.79
C THR A 37 4.79 21.56 -19.98
N GLU A 38 3.46 21.50 -20.14
CA GLU A 38 2.62 20.55 -19.38
C GLU A 38 3.16 19.11 -19.45
N ASP A 39 3.85 18.78 -20.55
CA ASP A 39 4.55 17.52 -20.79
C ASP A 39 5.72 17.21 -19.83
N ASP A 40 6.41 18.22 -19.28
CA ASP A 40 7.51 18.01 -18.31
C ASP A 40 7.00 17.56 -16.93
N ASN A 41 5.69 17.66 -16.69
CA ASN A 41 5.05 17.37 -15.41
C ASN A 41 4.55 15.92 -15.29
N PHE A 42 4.66 15.12 -16.36
CA PHE A 42 4.18 13.73 -16.41
C PHE A 42 5.26 12.70 -16.06
N GLY A 43 6.53 13.09 -15.91
CA GLY A 43 7.64 12.17 -15.61
C GLY A 43 8.04 12.02 -14.14
N GLY A 44 7.48 12.84 -13.24
CA GLY A 44 7.89 12.92 -11.84
C GLY A 44 7.12 12.01 -10.87
N THR A 45 7.58 11.99 -9.62
CA THR A 45 6.82 11.40 -8.50
C THR A 45 5.55 12.21 -8.22
N VAL A 46 4.56 11.62 -7.55
CA VAL A 46 3.34 12.35 -7.13
C VAL A 46 3.70 13.57 -6.27
N ALA A 47 4.78 13.53 -5.49
CA ALA A 47 5.27 14.69 -4.72
C ALA A 47 5.82 15.84 -5.57
N GLU A 48 6.11 15.64 -6.85
CA GLU A 48 6.67 16.66 -7.75
C GLU A 48 5.64 17.20 -8.74
N ALA A 49 4.60 16.42 -9.06
CA ALA A 49 3.55 16.80 -10.00
C ALA A 49 2.76 18.06 -9.59
N ALA A 50 2.09 18.75 -10.52
CA ALA A 50 1.19 19.85 -10.16
C ALA A 50 0.00 19.36 -9.31
N LEU A 51 -0.51 20.22 -8.42
CA LEU A 51 -1.67 19.93 -7.57
C LEU A 51 -2.86 19.24 -8.28
N PRO A 52 -3.35 19.70 -9.46
CA PRO A 52 -4.45 19.02 -10.14
C PRO A 52 -4.12 17.56 -10.52
N ILE A 53 -2.88 17.29 -10.93
CA ILE A 53 -2.42 15.95 -11.30
C ILE A 53 -2.38 15.04 -10.07
N ARG A 54 -1.87 15.53 -8.93
CA ARG A 54 -1.85 14.77 -7.67
C ARG A 54 -3.26 14.39 -7.22
N MET A 55 -4.18 15.35 -7.24
CA MET A 55 -5.57 15.13 -6.84
C MET A 55 -6.28 14.15 -7.77
N GLN A 56 -5.95 14.16 -9.07
CA GLN A 56 -6.46 13.20 -10.03
C GLN A 56 -5.92 11.79 -9.76
N PHE A 57 -4.62 11.64 -9.50
CA PHE A 57 -4.00 10.37 -9.12
C PHE A 57 -4.66 9.79 -7.86
N ILE A 58 -4.71 10.56 -6.78
CA ILE A 58 -5.32 10.14 -5.51
C ILE A 58 -6.78 9.73 -5.74
N ARG A 59 -7.56 10.52 -6.48
CA ARG A 59 -8.96 10.17 -6.79
C ARG A 59 -9.07 8.83 -7.52
N LYS A 60 -8.20 8.56 -8.49
CA LYS A 60 -8.20 7.27 -9.21
C LYS A 60 -7.87 6.10 -8.28
N VAL A 61 -6.84 6.23 -7.44
CA VAL A 61 -6.44 5.20 -6.47
C VAL A 61 -7.61 4.84 -5.55
N TYR A 62 -8.21 5.84 -4.90
CA TYR A 62 -9.31 5.61 -3.97
C TYR A 62 -10.61 5.20 -4.68
N ALA A 63 -10.84 5.59 -5.94
CA ALA A 63 -11.97 5.11 -6.73
C ALA A 63 -11.84 3.62 -7.05
N ILE A 64 -10.65 3.18 -7.50
CA ILE A 64 -10.35 1.76 -7.72
C ILE A 64 -10.54 0.99 -6.42
N LEU A 65 -9.92 1.45 -5.33
CA LEU A 65 -10.02 0.83 -4.01
C LEU A 65 -11.48 0.67 -3.55
N THR A 66 -12.30 1.71 -3.73
CA THR A 66 -13.72 1.68 -3.38
C THR A 66 -14.47 0.61 -4.17
N VAL A 67 -14.23 0.51 -5.48
CA VAL A 67 -14.84 -0.53 -6.32
C VAL A 67 -14.40 -1.92 -5.86
N GLN A 68 -13.13 -2.10 -5.50
CA GLN A 68 -12.62 -3.38 -4.98
C GLN A 68 -13.34 -3.77 -3.70
N LEU A 69 -13.42 -2.87 -2.71
CA LEU A 69 -14.10 -3.14 -1.43
C LEU A 69 -15.61 -3.39 -1.59
N LEU A 70 -16.27 -2.67 -2.50
CA LEU A 70 -17.69 -2.89 -2.81
C LEU A 70 -17.91 -4.27 -3.45
N LEU A 71 -17.03 -4.68 -4.36
CA LEU A 71 -17.09 -6.01 -4.98
C LEU A 71 -16.90 -7.10 -3.92
N THR A 72 -15.89 -6.96 -3.05
CA THR A 72 -15.65 -7.90 -1.93
C THR A 72 -16.83 -8.00 -0.99
N THR A 73 -17.38 -6.84 -0.59
CA THR A 73 -18.54 -6.78 0.30
C THR A 73 -19.77 -7.40 -0.37
N GLY A 74 -20.02 -7.10 -1.64
CA GLY A 74 -21.12 -7.65 -2.42
C GLY A 74 -21.05 -9.17 -2.52
N LEU A 75 -19.89 -9.72 -2.91
CA LEU A 75 -19.68 -11.18 -3.00
C LEU A 75 -19.81 -11.86 -1.63
N SER A 76 -19.28 -11.26 -0.57
CA SER A 76 -19.41 -11.80 0.79
C SER A 76 -20.86 -11.77 1.25
N THR A 77 -21.61 -10.72 0.91
CA THR A 77 -23.03 -10.57 1.24
C THR A 77 -23.91 -11.64 0.59
N ILE A 78 -23.62 -12.02 -0.66
CA ILE A 78 -24.34 -13.11 -1.35
C ILE A 78 -24.18 -14.44 -0.59
N SER A 79 -23.02 -14.69 0.03
CA SER A 79 -22.79 -15.88 0.86
C SER A 79 -23.67 -15.95 2.11
N PHE A 80 -24.14 -14.81 2.62
CA PHE A 80 -25.03 -14.78 3.79
C PHE A 80 -26.51 -14.93 3.42
N PHE A 81 -26.93 -14.38 2.29
CA PHE A 81 -28.33 -14.41 1.88
C PHE A 81 -28.72 -15.65 1.06
N ASN A 82 -27.76 -16.30 0.40
CA ASN A 82 -28.02 -17.47 -0.43
C ASN A 82 -27.35 -18.71 0.15
N GLU A 83 -28.15 -19.54 0.82
CA GLU A 83 -27.69 -20.77 1.45
C GLU A 83 -27.12 -21.79 0.44
N SER A 84 -27.72 -21.88 -0.76
CA SER A 84 -27.20 -22.78 -1.81
C SER A 84 -25.82 -22.35 -2.28
N TYR A 85 -25.59 -21.05 -2.44
CA TYR A 85 -24.27 -20.52 -2.78
C TYR A 85 -23.27 -20.76 -1.64
N ARG A 86 -23.67 -20.52 -0.39
CA ARG A 86 -22.85 -20.78 0.82
C ARG A 86 -22.38 -22.24 0.90
N LEU A 87 -23.30 -23.19 0.77
CA LEU A 87 -22.96 -24.62 0.83
C LEU A 87 -22.07 -25.04 -0.35
N TRP A 88 -22.28 -24.44 -1.52
CA TRP A 88 -21.47 -24.71 -2.71
C TRP A 88 -20.02 -24.22 -2.54
N ILE A 89 -19.79 -23.00 -2.05
CA ILE A 89 -18.43 -22.48 -1.84
C ILE A 89 -17.70 -23.21 -0.71
N GLN A 90 -18.41 -23.66 0.34
CA GLN A 90 -17.83 -24.43 1.44
C GLN A 90 -17.46 -25.86 1.04
N SER A 91 -18.26 -26.52 0.19
CA SER A 91 -17.97 -27.88 -0.29
C SER A 91 -16.86 -27.94 -1.34
N ASN A 92 -16.68 -26.87 -2.13
CA ASN A 92 -15.71 -26.81 -3.20
C ASN A 92 -14.42 -26.08 -2.80
N PHE A 93 -13.75 -26.56 -1.74
CA PHE A 93 -12.52 -25.94 -1.22
C PHE A 93 -11.41 -25.77 -2.29
N TRP A 94 -11.37 -26.64 -3.30
CA TRP A 94 -10.41 -26.51 -4.41
C TRP A 94 -10.56 -25.17 -5.17
N LEU A 95 -11.77 -24.62 -5.27
CA LEU A 95 -12.01 -23.32 -5.89
C LEU A 95 -11.39 -22.18 -5.09
N MET A 96 -11.37 -22.30 -3.75
CA MET A 96 -10.68 -21.36 -2.90
C MET A 96 -9.18 -21.34 -3.22
N VAL A 97 -8.55 -22.52 -3.33
CA VAL A 97 -7.12 -22.63 -3.68
C VAL A 97 -6.85 -22.05 -5.07
N VAL A 98 -7.70 -22.37 -6.06
CA VAL A 98 -7.60 -21.80 -7.42
C VAL A 98 -7.76 -20.28 -7.41
N SER A 99 -8.68 -19.75 -6.60
CA SER A 99 -8.87 -18.31 -6.49
C SER A 99 -7.67 -17.61 -5.86
N LEU A 100 -7.04 -18.22 -4.84
CA LEU A 100 -5.88 -17.64 -4.16
C LEU A 100 -4.64 -17.66 -5.06
N ILE A 101 -4.36 -18.78 -5.73
CA ILE A 101 -3.28 -18.87 -6.72
C ILE A 101 -3.54 -17.94 -7.90
N GLY A 102 -4.78 -17.89 -8.38
CA GLY A 102 -5.20 -17.02 -9.46
C GLY A 102 -5.06 -15.54 -9.09
N ALA A 103 -5.43 -15.13 -7.88
CA ALA A 103 -5.24 -13.76 -7.39
C ALA A 103 -3.76 -13.38 -7.41
N ILE A 104 -2.87 -14.24 -6.90
CA ILE A 104 -1.42 -14.01 -6.98
C ILE A 104 -0.94 -13.91 -8.43
N GLY A 105 -1.40 -14.81 -9.30
CA GLY A 105 -1.06 -14.80 -10.73
C GLY A 105 -1.50 -13.52 -11.43
N PHE A 106 -2.75 -13.08 -11.24
CA PHE A 106 -3.28 -11.85 -11.83
C PHE A 106 -2.65 -10.59 -11.21
N MET A 107 -2.26 -10.61 -9.93
CA MET A 107 -1.47 -9.54 -9.32
C MET A 107 -0.12 -9.38 -10.03
N LEU A 108 0.61 -10.47 -10.25
CA LEU A 108 1.88 -10.47 -10.99
C LEU A 108 1.70 -10.04 -12.44
N LEU A 109 0.64 -10.49 -13.12
CA LEU A 109 0.32 -10.05 -14.48
C LEU A 109 -0.01 -8.56 -14.55
N THR A 110 -0.74 -8.04 -13.56
CA THR A 110 -1.05 -6.61 -13.45
C THR A 110 0.22 -5.80 -13.26
N TYR A 111 1.15 -6.28 -12.45
CA TYR A 111 2.47 -5.65 -12.29
C TYR A 111 3.29 -5.70 -13.58
N TRP A 112 3.32 -6.85 -14.28
CA TRP A 112 4.06 -7.00 -15.54
C TRP A 112 3.50 -6.12 -16.66
N LYS A 113 2.17 -6.02 -16.77
CA LYS A 113 1.48 -5.22 -17.78
C LYS A 113 1.01 -3.86 -17.27
N ARG A 114 1.61 -3.34 -16.18
CA ARG A 114 1.23 -2.09 -15.52
C ARG A 114 1.09 -0.88 -16.46
N LYS A 115 1.95 -0.77 -17.48
CA LYS A 115 1.93 0.33 -18.49
C LYS A 115 1.01 0.09 -19.69
N SER A 116 0.34 -1.07 -19.78
CA SER A 116 -0.49 -1.44 -20.92
C SER A 116 -1.96 -1.24 -20.60
N TYR A 117 -2.47 -0.05 -20.89
CA TYR A 117 -3.89 0.27 -20.81
C TYR A 117 -4.63 -0.22 -22.08
N PRO A 118 -5.84 -0.83 -21.99
CA PRO A 118 -6.64 -1.11 -20.79
C PRO A 118 -6.40 -2.51 -20.18
N THR A 119 -5.44 -3.28 -20.69
CA THR A 119 -5.17 -4.67 -20.25
C THR A 119 -4.87 -4.76 -18.75
N ASN A 120 -4.18 -3.77 -18.18
CA ASN A 120 -3.92 -3.67 -16.74
C ASN A 120 -5.19 -3.63 -15.89
N LEU A 121 -6.25 -2.96 -16.35
CA LEU A 121 -7.55 -2.92 -15.66
C LEU A 121 -8.28 -4.25 -15.72
N LEU A 122 -8.16 -4.99 -16.83
CA LEU A 122 -8.76 -6.32 -16.94
C LEU A 122 -8.09 -7.31 -15.98
N PHE A 123 -6.77 -7.27 -15.86
CA PHE A 123 -6.05 -8.09 -14.88
C PHE A 123 -6.33 -7.67 -13.45
N LEU A 124 -6.44 -6.37 -13.18
CA LEU A 124 -6.88 -5.85 -11.88
C LEU A 124 -8.29 -6.33 -11.51
N ALA A 125 -9.23 -6.32 -12.45
CA ALA A 125 -10.58 -6.79 -12.23
C ALA A 125 -10.61 -8.29 -11.94
N ALA A 126 -9.84 -9.09 -12.69
CA ALA A 126 -9.69 -10.53 -12.44
C ALA A 126 -9.06 -10.81 -11.07
N PHE A 127 -7.99 -10.10 -10.71
CA PHE A 127 -7.38 -10.16 -9.38
C PHE A 127 -8.42 -9.86 -8.29
N THR A 128 -9.13 -8.74 -8.42
CA THR A 128 -10.13 -8.29 -7.44
C THR A 128 -11.26 -9.30 -7.29
N ALA A 129 -11.75 -9.88 -8.39
CA ALA A 129 -12.83 -10.87 -8.38
C ALA A 129 -12.40 -12.16 -7.69
N LEU A 130 -11.18 -12.64 -7.96
CA LEU A 130 -10.65 -13.86 -7.35
C LEU A 130 -10.38 -13.65 -5.85
N GLU A 131 -9.75 -12.54 -5.49
CA GLU A 131 -9.52 -12.19 -4.08
C GLU A 131 -10.85 -12.04 -3.33
N SER A 132 -11.81 -11.33 -3.91
CA SER A 132 -13.14 -11.16 -3.32
C SER A 132 -13.90 -12.47 -3.16
N TYR A 133 -13.72 -13.41 -4.10
CA TYR A 133 -14.23 -14.77 -3.95
C TYR A 133 -13.56 -15.48 -2.76
N SER A 134 -12.23 -15.43 -2.64
CA SER A 134 -11.52 -16.01 -1.49
C SER A 134 -12.04 -15.45 -0.16
N ILE A 135 -12.25 -14.14 -0.06
CA ILE A 135 -12.81 -13.50 1.15
C ILE A 135 -14.26 -13.92 1.39
N SER A 136 -15.08 -14.05 0.34
CA SER A 136 -16.44 -14.59 0.45
C SER A 136 -16.44 -16.02 1.02
N VAL A 137 -15.54 -16.88 0.56
CA VAL A 137 -15.38 -18.24 1.12
C VAL A 137 -14.99 -18.18 2.60
N VAL A 138 -13.98 -17.39 2.95
CA VAL A 138 -13.51 -17.27 4.35
C VAL A 138 -14.64 -16.77 5.25
N THR A 139 -15.30 -15.67 4.89
CA THR A 139 -16.37 -15.06 5.70
C THR A 139 -17.59 -15.96 5.84
N SER A 140 -17.83 -16.88 4.89
CA SER A 140 -18.93 -17.84 4.98
C SER A 140 -18.86 -18.79 6.18
N PHE A 141 -17.66 -18.98 6.76
CA PHE A 141 -17.43 -19.80 7.95
C PHE A 141 -17.64 -19.04 9.28
N TYR A 142 -17.91 -17.73 9.21
CA TYR A 142 -18.12 -16.88 10.39
C TYR A 142 -19.58 -16.45 10.49
N ASP A 143 -20.01 -16.11 11.71
CA ASP A 143 -21.33 -15.51 11.92
C ASP A 143 -21.39 -14.12 11.25
N ALA A 144 -22.51 -13.85 10.56
CA ALA A 144 -22.72 -12.61 9.83
C ALA A 144 -22.59 -11.36 10.73
N ARG A 145 -22.99 -11.44 12.01
CA ARG A 145 -22.84 -10.33 12.97
C ARG A 145 -21.37 -10.01 13.23
N ILE A 146 -20.54 -11.05 13.41
CA ILE A 146 -19.09 -10.90 13.64
C ILE A 146 -18.44 -10.29 12.40
N VAL A 147 -18.84 -10.76 11.20
CA VAL A 147 -18.33 -10.24 9.92
C VAL A 147 -18.65 -8.75 9.75
N VAL A 148 -19.89 -8.34 10.01
CA VAL A 148 -20.30 -6.93 9.91
C VAL A 148 -19.57 -6.07 10.94
N GLN A 149 -19.41 -6.55 12.18
CA GLN A 149 -18.63 -5.83 13.20
C GLN A 149 -17.17 -5.64 12.78
N ALA A 150 -16.53 -6.69 12.27
CA ALA A 150 -15.16 -6.63 11.77
C ALA A 150 -15.01 -5.63 10.62
N LEU A 151 -15.97 -5.60 9.69
CA LEU A 151 -15.99 -4.65 8.58
C LEU A 151 -16.05 -3.20 9.08
N VAL A 152 -16.98 -2.90 9.99
CA VAL A 152 -17.14 -1.54 10.55
C VAL A 152 -15.89 -1.07 11.28
N ILE A 153 -15.29 -1.93 12.11
CA ILE A 153 -14.04 -1.61 12.83
C ILE A 153 -12.89 -1.38 11.85
N THR A 154 -12.75 -2.23 10.84
CA THR A 154 -11.69 -2.11 9.82
C THR A 154 -11.80 -0.79 9.07
N LEU A 155 -13.00 -0.44 8.61
CA LEU A 155 -13.23 0.84 7.92
C LEU A 155 -12.93 2.03 8.84
N ALA A 156 -13.35 1.98 10.11
CA ALA A 156 -13.06 3.03 11.08
C ALA A 156 -11.54 3.21 11.29
N ILE A 157 -10.80 2.12 11.47
CA ILE A 157 -9.33 2.14 11.61
C ILE A 157 -8.69 2.66 10.32
N PHE A 158 -9.08 2.14 9.17
CA PHE A 158 -8.54 2.57 7.88
C PHE A 158 -8.73 4.07 7.65
N PHE A 159 -9.92 4.61 7.86
CA PHE A 159 -10.17 6.05 7.70
C PHE A 159 -9.39 6.89 8.72
N ALA A 160 -9.34 6.46 9.98
CA ALA A 160 -8.59 7.17 11.02
C ALA A 160 -7.08 7.22 10.71
N LEU A 161 -6.49 6.08 10.34
CA LEU A 161 -5.08 5.98 9.99
C LEU A 161 -4.76 6.72 8.70
N THR A 162 -5.63 6.62 7.68
CA THR A 162 -5.46 7.36 6.43
C THR A 162 -5.44 8.86 6.69
N LEU A 163 -6.43 9.39 7.44
CA LEU A 163 -6.49 10.81 7.79
C LEU A 163 -5.27 11.25 8.61
N PHE A 164 -4.81 10.42 9.53
CA PHE A 164 -3.62 10.69 10.32
C PHE A 164 -2.36 10.72 9.46
N ALA A 165 -2.20 9.76 8.54
CA ALA A 165 -1.10 9.71 7.58
C ALA A 165 -1.09 10.92 6.62
N CYS A 166 -2.27 11.42 6.21
CA CYS A 166 -2.40 12.66 5.43
C CYS A 166 -1.84 13.89 6.16
N GLN A 167 -2.11 13.99 7.46
CA GLN A 167 -1.90 15.21 8.24
C GLN A 167 -0.53 15.25 8.93
N THR A 168 0.03 14.07 9.23
CA THR A 168 1.27 14.00 9.99
C THR A 168 2.48 14.47 9.18
N LYS A 169 3.44 15.07 9.89
CA LYS A 169 4.78 15.39 9.38
C LYS A 169 5.76 14.24 9.57
N TYR A 170 5.40 13.25 10.39
CA TYR A 170 6.23 12.07 10.60
C TYR A 170 6.31 11.25 9.31
N ASP A 171 7.50 10.78 8.97
CA ASP A 171 7.75 9.97 7.79
C ASP A 171 7.67 8.47 8.14
N PHE A 172 6.51 7.88 7.90
CA PHE A 172 6.29 6.45 8.05
C PHE A 172 6.95 5.65 6.94
N THR A 173 7.34 6.22 5.80
CA THR A 173 8.02 5.49 4.72
C THR A 173 9.31 4.81 5.20
N SER A 174 9.96 5.34 6.23
CA SER A 174 11.10 4.70 6.91
C SER A 174 10.76 3.36 7.59
N TRP A 175 9.48 3.02 7.76
CA TRP A 175 9.04 1.77 8.41
C TRP A 175 8.99 0.56 7.46
N ILE A 176 9.09 0.77 6.15
CA ILE A 176 9.03 -0.27 5.11
C ILE A 176 9.88 -1.52 5.45
N PRO A 177 11.20 -1.43 5.76
CA PRO A 177 12.01 -2.62 6.01
C PRO A 177 11.56 -3.39 7.26
N TYR A 178 11.09 -2.69 8.30
CA TYR A 178 10.60 -3.32 9.52
C TYR A 178 9.27 -4.04 9.29
N LEU A 179 8.35 -3.39 8.57
CA LEU A 179 7.06 -3.99 8.20
C LEU A 179 7.26 -5.21 7.29
N PHE A 180 8.17 -5.13 6.33
CA PHE A 180 8.52 -6.26 5.45
C PHE A 180 9.03 -7.46 6.25
N GLY A 181 9.92 -7.24 7.22
CA GLY A 181 10.38 -8.31 8.12
C GLY A 181 9.24 -8.88 8.98
N ALA A 182 8.36 -8.02 9.51
CA ALA A 182 7.21 -8.42 10.30
C ALA A 182 6.19 -9.24 9.50
N LEU A 183 5.97 -8.90 8.22
CA LEU A 183 5.11 -9.65 7.31
C LEU A 183 5.64 -11.06 7.08
N TRP A 184 6.94 -11.23 6.85
CA TRP A 184 7.53 -12.57 6.70
C TRP A 184 7.38 -13.42 7.97
N LEU A 185 7.55 -12.81 9.15
CA LEU A 185 7.32 -13.49 10.41
C LEU A 185 5.85 -13.96 10.53
N LEU A 186 4.90 -13.09 10.16
CA LEU A 186 3.48 -13.42 10.15
C LEU A 186 3.18 -14.57 9.17
N ILE A 187 3.74 -14.56 7.97
CA ILE A 187 3.56 -15.62 6.97
C ILE A 187 4.13 -16.95 7.47
N ILE A 188 5.37 -16.97 7.99
CA ILE A 188 6.01 -18.19 8.50
C ILE A 188 5.23 -18.76 9.68
N PHE A 189 4.82 -17.90 10.62
CA PHE A 189 4.02 -18.32 11.76
C PHE A 189 2.65 -18.83 11.33
N GLY A 190 1.98 -18.13 10.40
CA GLY A 190 0.70 -18.55 9.82
C GLY A 190 0.77 -19.88 9.09
N PHE A 191 1.87 -20.15 8.38
CA PHE A 191 2.15 -21.45 7.76
C PHE A 191 2.34 -22.54 8.81
N MET A 192 3.13 -22.27 9.86
CA MET A 192 3.35 -23.21 10.96
C MET A 192 2.03 -23.54 11.66
N ALA A 193 1.22 -22.52 11.93
CA ALA A 193 -0.14 -22.62 12.49
C ALA A 193 -1.10 -23.51 11.68
N ALA A 194 -0.85 -23.75 10.39
CA ALA A 194 -1.65 -24.68 9.59
C ALA A 194 -1.39 -26.16 9.96
N PHE A 195 -0.24 -26.48 10.54
CA PHE A 195 0.16 -27.85 10.92
C PHE A 195 0.04 -28.12 12.43
N PHE A 196 -0.01 -27.08 13.26
CA PHE A 196 -0.10 -27.19 14.71
C PHE A 196 -1.43 -26.62 15.23
N PRO A 197 -2.12 -27.30 16.14
CA PRO A 197 -3.36 -26.79 16.72
C PRO A 197 -3.08 -25.52 17.55
N MET A 198 -3.77 -24.42 17.23
CA MET A 198 -3.73 -23.19 18.02
C MET A 198 -4.81 -23.21 19.09
N ASN A 199 -4.48 -22.70 20.28
CA ASN A 199 -5.48 -22.38 21.29
C ASN A 199 -6.08 -20.98 21.01
N SER A 200 -7.26 -20.70 21.60
CA SER A 200 -7.96 -19.43 21.37
C SER A 200 -7.11 -18.20 21.70
N THR A 201 -6.23 -18.30 22.70
CA THR A 201 -5.29 -17.22 23.08
C THR A 201 -4.27 -16.94 21.98
N MET A 202 -3.69 -17.96 21.35
CA MET A 202 -2.76 -17.80 20.24
C MET A 202 -3.43 -17.17 19.02
N GLU A 203 -4.68 -17.54 18.73
CA GLU A 203 -5.45 -16.91 17.64
C GLU A 203 -5.68 -15.41 17.88
N LEU A 204 -6.02 -15.04 19.12
CA LEU A 204 -6.22 -13.65 19.52
C LEU A 204 -4.93 -12.86 19.41
N VAL A 205 -3.82 -13.38 19.95
CA VAL A 205 -2.50 -12.73 19.89
C VAL A 205 -2.04 -12.58 18.43
N TYR A 206 -2.17 -13.63 17.62
CA TYR A 206 -1.84 -13.58 16.20
C TYR A 206 -2.68 -12.54 15.46
N GLY A 207 -4.00 -12.52 15.69
CA GLY A 207 -4.88 -11.52 15.11
C GLY A 207 -4.51 -10.10 15.53
N GLY A 208 -4.17 -9.87 16.81
CA GLY A 208 -3.74 -8.57 17.32
C GLY A 208 -2.44 -8.08 16.70
N ILE A 209 -1.43 -8.96 16.59
CA ILE A 209 -0.15 -8.64 15.93
C ILE A 209 -0.38 -8.34 14.45
N ALA A 210 -1.17 -9.16 13.75
CA ALA A 210 -1.53 -8.93 12.36
C ALA A 210 -2.21 -7.58 12.17
N ALA A 211 -3.20 -7.25 13.01
CA ALA A 211 -3.91 -5.98 12.94
C ALA A 211 -2.97 -4.78 13.12
N LEU A 212 -2.00 -4.85 14.04
CA LEU A 212 -0.99 -3.80 14.23
C LEU A 212 -0.06 -3.67 13.01
N ILE A 213 0.39 -4.78 12.44
CA ILE A 213 1.26 -4.78 11.25
C ILE A 213 0.55 -4.15 10.06
N PHE A 214 -0.67 -4.60 9.74
CA PHE A 214 -1.43 -4.06 8.62
C PHE A 214 -1.91 -2.63 8.86
N SER A 215 -2.15 -2.22 10.11
CA SER A 215 -2.33 -0.81 10.46
C SER A 215 -1.08 0.02 10.15
N GLY A 216 0.12 -0.52 10.43
CA GLY A 216 1.39 0.08 10.05
C GLY A 216 1.54 0.21 8.54
N TYR A 217 1.20 -0.84 7.78
CA TYR A 217 1.20 -0.78 6.32
C TYR A 217 0.25 0.29 5.77
N ILE A 218 -0.98 0.41 6.30
CA ILE A 218 -1.92 1.48 5.89
C ILE A 218 -1.28 2.86 6.03
N LEU A 219 -0.54 3.13 7.13
CA LEU A 219 0.15 4.41 7.33
C LEU A 219 1.23 4.64 6.28
N VAL A 220 2.06 3.63 6.01
CA VAL A 220 3.14 3.68 5.02
C VAL A 220 2.59 3.85 3.62
N ASP A 221 1.66 2.99 3.22
CA ASP A 221 1.12 2.93 1.87
C ASP A 221 0.31 4.18 1.55
N THR A 222 -0.43 4.71 2.52
CA THR A 222 -1.08 6.02 2.39
C THR A 222 -0.06 7.13 2.10
N GLN A 223 1.09 7.15 2.78
CA GLN A 223 2.14 8.14 2.51
C GLN A 223 2.87 7.89 1.18
N LEU A 224 3.04 6.63 0.77
CA LEU A 224 3.56 6.29 -0.55
C LEU A 224 2.62 6.83 -1.63
N VAL A 225 1.30 6.61 -1.52
CA VAL A 225 0.26 7.13 -2.43
C VAL A 225 0.35 8.64 -2.57
N MET A 226 0.61 9.36 -1.47
CA MET A 226 0.65 10.83 -1.50
C MET A 226 1.94 11.42 -2.05
N ARG A 227 3.07 10.70 -1.96
CA ARG A 227 4.39 11.31 -2.14
C ARG A 227 5.29 10.56 -3.13
N HIS A 228 5.27 9.23 -3.14
CA HIS A 228 6.35 8.44 -3.74
C HIS A 228 5.98 7.70 -5.03
N TYR A 229 4.71 7.30 -5.21
CA TYR A 229 4.31 6.64 -6.47
C TYR A 229 4.50 7.58 -7.68
N HIS A 230 4.72 7.01 -8.86
CA HIS A 230 4.56 7.77 -10.10
C HIS A 230 3.07 7.92 -10.45
N VAL A 231 2.74 8.97 -11.19
CA VAL A 231 1.36 9.35 -11.58
C VAL A 231 0.65 8.26 -12.41
N GLU A 232 1.39 7.32 -13.01
CA GLU A 232 0.87 6.19 -13.79
C GLU A 232 0.77 4.87 -13.00
N GLU A 233 1.03 4.91 -11.70
CA GLU A 233 1.11 3.71 -10.84
C GLU A 233 -0.13 3.57 -9.96
N GLU A 234 -1.26 4.16 -10.34
CA GLU A 234 -2.48 4.19 -9.53
C GLU A 234 -3.02 2.78 -9.21
N ILE A 235 -2.81 1.83 -10.13
CA ILE A 235 -3.24 0.43 -9.96
C ILE A 235 -2.41 -0.27 -8.88
N ALA A 236 -1.09 -0.05 -8.87
CA ALA A 236 -0.21 -0.68 -7.88
C ALA A 236 -0.50 -0.12 -6.48
N ALA A 237 -0.67 1.20 -6.38
CA ALA A 237 -1.06 1.86 -5.14
C ALA A 237 -2.42 1.36 -4.61
N ALA A 238 -3.40 1.16 -5.50
CA ALA A 238 -4.70 0.64 -5.12
C ALA A 238 -4.64 -0.83 -4.64
N ILE A 239 -3.87 -1.69 -5.34
CA ILE A 239 -3.67 -3.09 -4.93
C ILE A 239 -3.05 -3.17 -3.53
N SER A 240 -2.01 -2.38 -3.25
CA SER A 240 -1.34 -2.39 -1.94
C SER A 240 -2.31 -1.98 -0.82
N LEU A 241 -2.99 -0.84 -0.95
CA LEU A 241 -4.00 -0.40 0.03
C LEU A 241 -5.14 -1.39 0.19
N TYR A 242 -5.58 -2.04 -0.91
CA TYR A 242 -6.62 -3.06 -0.86
C TYR A 242 -6.18 -4.27 -0.04
N LEU A 243 -4.97 -4.79 -0.27
CA LEU A 243 -4.41 -5.91 0.50
C LEU A 243 -4.25 -5.56 1.98
N ASP A 244 -3.83 -4.34 2.30
CA ASP A 244 -3.74 -3.89 3.69
C ASP A 244 -5.09 -3.90 4.41
N ILE A 245 -6.14 -3.38 3.76
CA ILE A 245 -7.49 -3.35 4.32
C ILE A 245 -8.06 -4.76 4.48
N ILE A 246 -7.89 -5.62 3.47
CA ILE A 246 -8.37 -7.01 3.52
C ILE A 246 -7.67 -7.79 4.62
N ASN A 247 -6.35 -7.66 4.75
CA ASN A 247 -5.62 -8.37 5.80
C ASN A 247 -5.91 -7.82 7.20
N LEU A 248 -6.08 -6.50 7.34
CA LEU A 248 -6.59 -5.91 8.58
C LEU A 248 -7.99 -6.45 8.91
N PHE A 249 -8.89 -6.52 7.93
CA PHE A 249 -10.23 -7.10 8.11
C PHE A 249 -10.17 -8.54 8.60
N LEU A 250 -9.37 -9.40 7.96
CA LEU A 250 -9.21 -10.80 8.38
C LEU A 250 -8.59 -10.91 9.78
N ALA A 251 -7.68 -10.01 10.15
CA ALA A 251 -7.10 -9.95 11.48
C ALA A 251 -8.15 -9.57 12.55
N ILE A 252 -8.94 -8.53 12.32
CA ILE A 252 -10.03 -8.11 13.22
C ILE A 252 -11.11 -9.20 13.30
N LEU A 253 -11.49 -9.80 12.18
CA LEU A 253 -12.45 -10.90 12.11
C LEU A 253 -12.01 -12.07 13.01
N ARG A 254 -10.73 -12.45 12.94
CA ARG A 254 -10.15 -13.49 13.79
C ARG A 254 -10.22 -13.15 15.27
N ILE A 255 -9.88 -11.90 15.64
CA ILE A 255 -9.94 -11.43 17.04
C ILE A 255 -11.37 -11.55 17.58
N LEU A 256 -12.36 -11.03 16.84
CA LEU A 256 -13.76 -11.05 17.28
C LEU A 256 -14.32 -12.49 17.37
N ASN A 257 -13.95 -13.35 16.42
CA ASN A 257 -14.35 -14.75 16.45
C ASN A 257 -13.77 -15.51 17.65
N SER A 258 -12.48 -15.31 17.96
CA SER A 258 -11.85 -15.92 19.13
C SER A 258 -12.49 -15.45 20.44
N GLN A 259 -12.91 -14.19 20.53
CA GLN A 259 -13.64 -13.67 21.70
C GLN A 259 -15.05 -14.22 21.81
N SER A 260 -15.75 -14.46 20.70
CA SER A 260 -17.10 -15.02 20.72
C SER A 260 -17.15 -16.51 21.07
N ASN A 261 -16.05 -17.24 20.87
CA ASN A 261 -15.94 -18.68 21.10
C ASN A 261 -15.36 -19.04 22.48
N ASN A 262 -14.91 -18.05 23.27
CA ASN A 262 -14.47 -18.21 24.66
C ASN A 262 -15.58 -17.77 25.64
#